data_AF-A0A7S2Q6I2-F1
#
_entry.id   AF-A0A7S2Q6I2-F1
#
_cell.length_a   1.000
_cell.length_b   1.000
_cell.length_c   1.000
_cell.angle_alpha   90.00
_cell.angle_beta   90.00
_cell.angle_gamma   90.00
#
_symmetry.space_group_name_H-M   'P 1'
#
loop_
_entity.id
_entity.type
_entity.pdbx_description
1 polymer ?
#
loop_
_entity_poly.entity_id
_entity_poly.type
_entity_poly.pdbx_seq_one_letter_code
_entity_poly.pdbx_strand_id
1 'polypeptide(L)'
;MHIGWRYWQDVWNVLDLLTLVLGAVTTGLIVLQEESPIESTFPILAISSVLVWFRMLNLFRAHATLGPLTAMIFDTCYQMRSFLCVMALLVAGLTHGWFVLATRYPNAHFLQQEDAISCAQDSSQTMHCGSQAQEFQHPLDRFLAAFLFMVRMTTLGDFPGDAFALADYSGKPNDEPGLATALPAWLFFIFIDVFCVVLLLNLLIAIIGDSHDAAIMRAKANFRRDRLCLSMEAGVDLTTAQKEHRYRRFLVFRAPTSMLLTTDEWKDMDGKNGSAPPLRSDATATWEGRVRATERAIKKEVRTLRGELSRLEGRLEGKLEKISSGIDKLTTEGGARREGGACDAHGARASRRRSSRIDELTEGGAGREEGAGDAHGAARHCC
;
A
#
# COMPACT_ATOMS: atom_id res chain seq x y z
N MET A 1 -17.00 -3.28 -33.26
CA MET A 1 -16.98 -3.98 -31.96
C MET A 1 -15.90 -3.50 -30.98
N HIS A 2 -14.76 -2.93 -31.40
CA HIS A 2 -13.70 -2.49 -30.48
C HIS A 2 -14.07 -1.37 -29.49
N ILE A 3 -15.07 -0.54 -29.82
CA ILE A 3 -15.51 0.58 -28.95
C ILE A 3 -16.13 0.06 -27.65
N GLY A 4 -16.92 -1.02 -27.74
CA GLY A 4 -17.56 -1.62 -26.55
C GLY A 4 -16.55 -2.18 -25.55
N TRP A 5 -15.45 -2.77 -26.02
CA TRP A 5 -14.44 -3.33 -25.11
C TRP A 5 -13.72 -2.27 -24.28
N ARG A 6 -13.43 -1.09 -24.87
CA ARG A 6 -12.79 0.01 -24.14
C ARG A 6 -13.67 0.55 -23.02
N TYR A 7 -15.00 0.51 -23.18
CA TYR A 7 -15.93 0.92 -22.14
C TYR A 7 -15.76 0.10 -20.85
N TRP A 8 -15.62 -1.22 -20.98
CA TRP A 8 -15.42 -2.15 -19.86
C TRP A 8 -14.04 -2.08 -19.20
N GLN A 9 -13.07 -1.44 -19.85
CA GLN A 9 -11.74 -1.23 -19.27
C GLN A 9 -11.70 -0.05 -18.30
N ASP A 10 -12.69 0.85 -18.35
CA ASP A 10 -12.80 1.96 -17.42
C ASP A 10 -13.60 1.56 -16.18
N VAL A 11 -12.94 1.55 -15.03
CA VAL A 11 -13.53 1.20 -13.73
C VAL A 11 -14.74 2.08 -13.40
N TRP A 12 -14.71 3.35 -13.81
CA TRP A 12 -15.80 4.29 -13.53
C TRP A 12 -17.07 3.94 -14.28
N ASN A 13 -16.95 3.51 -15.54
CA ASN A 13 -18.08 3.06 -16.33
C ASN A 13 -18.72 1.81 -15.74
N VAL A 14 -17.91 0.88 -15.24
CA VAL A 14 -18.40 -0.33 -14.57
C VAL A 14 -19.14 0.03 -13.27
N LEU A 15 -18.60 0.93 -12.46
CA LEU A 15 -19.24 1.40 -11.22
C LEU A 15 -20.55 2.16 -11.48
N ASP A 16 -20.59 2.99 -12.52
CA ASP A 16 -21.78 3.73 -12.91
C ASP A 16 -22.88 2.79 -13.42
N LEU A 17 -22.52 1.81 -14.26
CA LEU A 17 -23.44 0.78 -14.71
C LEU A 17 -23.97 -0.04 -13.54
N LEU A 18 -23.09 -0.45 -12.61
CA LEU A 18 -23.48 -1.21 -11.43
C LEU A 18 -24.46 -0.41 -10.54
N THR A 19 -24.18 0.88 -10.32
CA THR A 19 -25.04 1.77 -9.54
C THR A 19 -26.41 1.95 -10.20
N LEU A 20 -26.43 2.12 -11.52
CA LEU A 20 -27.68 2.25 -12.30
C LEU A 20 -28.51 0.97 -12.25
N VAL A 21 -27.87 -0.18 -12.42
CA VAL A 21 -28.54 -1.50 -12.34
C VAL A 21 -29.10 -1.73 -10.94
N LEU A 22 -28.32 -1.49 -9.88
CA LEU A 22 -28.79 -1.66 -8.50
C LEU A 22 -29.92 -0.69 -8.14
N GLY A 23 -29.86 0.55 -8.60
CA GLY A 23 -30.95 1.53 -8.43
C GLY A 23 -32.24 1.08 -9.13
N ALA A 24 -32.13 0.60 -10.37
CA ALA A 24 -33.26 0.08 -11.13
C ALA A 24 -33.86 -1.18 -10.48
N VAL A 25 -33.03 -2.12 -10.01
CA VAL A 25 -33.46 -3.32 -9.27
C VAL A 25 -34.16 -2.92 -7.98
N THR A 26 -33.58 -2.00 -7.21
CA THR A 26 -34.19 -1.54 -5.94
C THR A 26 -35.55 -0.88 -6.18
N THR A 27 -35.64 -0.03 -7.21
CA THR A 27 -36.91 0.63 -7.59
C THR A 27 -37.93 -0.38 -8.08
N GLY A 28 -37.52 -1.35 -8.90
CA GLY A 28 -38.37 -2.43 -9.38
C GLY A 28 -38.91 -3.31 -8.25
N LEU A 29 -38.07 -3.66 -7.26
CA LEU A 29 -38.50 -4.40 -6.08
C LEU A 29 -39.52 -3.62 -5.26
N ILE A 30 -39.29 -2.32 -5.03
CA ILE A 30 -40.23 -1.46 -4.29
C ILE A 30 -41.57 -1.34 -5.02
N VAL A 31 -41.58 -1.24 -6.35
CA VAL A 31 -42.82 -1.12 -7.15
C VAL A 31 -43.57 -2.46 -7.24
N LEU A 32 -42.86 -3.59 -7.31
CA LEU A 32 -43.47 -4.92 -7.44
C LEU A 32 -43.94 -5.49 -6.09
N GLN A 33 -43.36 -5.05 -4.98
CA GLN A 33 -43.73 -5.47 -3.63
C GLN A 33 -44.81 -4.56 -3.05
N GLU A 34 -46.02 -4.67 -3.58
CA GLU A 34 -47.18 -3.89 -3.10
C GLU A 34 -47.65 -4.36 -1.70
N GLU A 35 -47.36 -5.60 -1.29
CA GLU A 35 -47.86 -6.20 -0.04
C GLU A 35 -46.80 -6.82 0.90
N SER A 36 -45.55 -7.02 0.48
CA SER A 36 -44.53 -7.68 1.32
C SER A 36 -43.70 -6.68 2.15
N PRO A 37 -43.23 -7.06 3.35
CA PRO A 37 -42.43 -6.19 4.19
C PRO A 37 -41.13 -5.77 3.49
N ILE A 38 -40.84 -4.46 3.56
CA ILE A 38 -39.70 -3.76 2.93
C ILE A 38 -38.33 -4.28 3.43
N GLU A 39 -38.31 -5.13 4.46
CA GLU A 39 -37.11 -5.56 5.16
C GLU A 39 -36.03 -6.19 4.26
N SER A 40 -36.42 -6.99 3.26
CA SER A 40 -35.46 -7.63 2.34
C SER A 40 -34.78 -6.64 1.37
N THR A 41 -35.31 -5.43 1.20
CA THR A 41 -34.78 -4.44 0.26
C THR A 41 -33.68 -3.56 0.87
N PHE A 42 -33.66 -3.41 2.21
CA PHE A 42 -32.69 -2.55 2.88
C PHE A 42 -31.22 -2.93 2.63
N PRO A 43 -30.81 -4.22 2.59
CA PRO A 43 -29.43 -4.57 2.29
C PRO A 43 -28.98 -4.09 0.90
N ILE A 44 -29.85 -4.22 -0.11
CA ILE A 44 -29.56 -3.76 -1.48
C ILE A 44 -29.46 -2.24 -1.52
N LEU A 45 -30.39 -1.56 -0.84
CA LEU A 45 -30.37 -0.10 -0.72
C LEU A 45 -29.08 0.38 -0.04
N ALA A 46 -28.64 -0.28 1.03
CA ALA A 46 -27.38 0.04 1.72
C ALA A 46 -26.17 -0.11 0.79
N ILE A 47 -26.08 -1.21 0.04
CA ILE A 47 -25.00 -1.43 -0.95
C ILE A 47 -25.02 -0.35 -2.03
N SER A 48 -26.20 -0.02 -2.57
CA SER A 48 -26.32 1.04 -3.59
C SER A 48 -25.88 2.41 -3.04
N SER A 49 -26.20 2.72 -1.79
CA SER A 49 -25.78 3.95 -1.13
C SER A 49 -24.25 4.05 -1.03
N VAL A 50 -23.57 2.97 -0.62
CA VAL A 50 -22.11 2.92 -0.57
C VAL A 50 -21.48 3.13 -1.96
N LEU A 51 -22.05 2.53 -3.01
CA LEU A 51 -21.56 2.72 -4.38
C LEU A 51 -21.74 4.15 -4.89
N VAL A 52 -22.85 4.82 -4.53
CA VAL A 52 -23.05 6.25 -4.83
C VAL A 52 -21.99 7.11 -4.14
N TRP A 53 -21.65 6.82 -2.88
CA TRP A 53 -20.55 7.50 -2.19
C TRP A 53 -19.20 7.23 -2.84
N PHE A 54 -18.96 5.99 -3.30
CA PHE A 54 -17.74 5.66 -4.03
C PHE A 54 -17.64 6.41 -5.37
N ARG A 55 -18.78 6.63 -6.05
CA ARG A 55 -18.85 7.45 -7.28
C ARG A 55 -18.43 8.90 -7.03
N MET A 56 -18.61 9.45 -5.82
CA MET A 56 -18.11 10.79 -5.50
C MET A 56 -16.59 10.92 -5.66
N LEU A 57 -15.83 9.81 -5.55
CA LEU A 57 -14.39 9.80 -5.84
C LEU A 57 -14.08 10.16 -7.30
N ASN A 58 -15.02 9.93 -8.24
CA ASN A 58 -14.86 10.33 -9.63
C ASN A 58 -14.81 11.86 -9.77
N LEU A 59 -15.55 12.60 -8.93
CA LEU A 59 -15.52 14.06 -8.91
C LEU A 59 -14.16 14.61 -8.49
N PHE A 60 -13.42 13.87 -7.64
CA PHE A 60 -12.08 14.28 -7.22
C PHE A 60 -11.06 14.26 -8.36
N ARG A 61 -11.31 13.55 -9.47
CA ARG A 61 -10.45 13.58 -10.67
C ARG A 61 -10.36 14.95 -11.31
N ALA A 62 -11.39 15.79 -11.17
CA ALA A 62 -11.36 17.16 -11.68
C ALA A 62 -10.50 18.10 -10.80
N HIS A 63 -10.30 17.75 -9.53
CA HIS A 63 -9.62 18.60 -8.57
C HIS A 63 -8.09 18.54 -8.75
N ALA A 64 -7.42 19.70 -8.78
CA ALA A 64 -5.98 19.78 -9.05
C ALA A 64 -5.11 19.05 -8.01
N THR A 65 -5.54 19.04 -6.74
CA THR A 65 -4.80 18.43 -5.63
C THR A 65 -5.18 16.97 -5.41
N LEU A 66 -6.47 16.62 -5.54
CA LEU A 66 -6.98 15.28 -5.20
C LEU A 66 -6.96 14.33 -6.41
N GLY A 67 -7.01 14.85 -7.63
CA GLY A 67 -6.99 14.05 -8.84
C GLY A 67 -5.76 13.15 -8.96
N PRO A 68 -4.53 13.66 -8.82
CA PRO A 68 -3.33 12.83 -8.82
C PRO A 68 -3.34 11.75 -7.74
N LEU A 69 -3.87 12.06 -6.55
CA LEU A 69 -3.99 11.10 -5.44
C LEU A 69 -4.95 9.95 -5.81
N THR A 70 -6.13 10.27 -6.34
CA THR A 70 -7.07 9.23 -6.79
C THR A 70 -6.49 8.35 -7.88
N ALA A 71 -5.84 8.94 -8.90
CA ALA A 71 -5.19 8.19 -9.96
C ALA A 71 -4.10 7.24 -9.44
N MET A 72 -3.32 7.69 -8.45
CA MET A 72 -2.30 6.88 -7.78
C MET A 72 -2.90 5.71 -7.00
N ILE A 73 -4.00 5.94 -6.26
CA ILE A 73 -4.70 4.86 -5.53
C ILE A 73 -5.17 3.78 -6.51
N PHE A 74 -5.81 4.14 -7.62
CA PHE A 74 -6.27 3.16 -8.60
C PHE A 74 -5.13 2.41 -9.29
N ASP A 75 -4.04 3.10 -9.65
CA ASP A 75 -2.85 2.44 -10.23
C ASP A 75 -2.25 1.44 -9.24
N THR A 76 -2.20 1.81 -7.96
CA THR A 76 -1.72 0.92 -6.89
C THR A 76 -2.65 -0.29 -6.73
N CYS A 77 -3.98 -0.09 -6.66
CA CYS A 77 -4.96 -1.17 -6.59
C CYS A 77 -4.85 -2.14 -7.77
N TYR A 78 -4.60 -1.63 -8.98
CA TYR A 78 -4.41 -2.47 -10.16
C TYR A 78 -3.15 -3.32 -10.06
N GLN A 79 -2.05 -2.77 -9.53
CA GLN A 79 -0.81 -3.51 -9.29
C GLN A 79 -0.96 -4.56 -8.19
N MET A 80 -1.78 -4.30 -7.17
CA MET A 80 -2.06 -5.27 -6.10
C MET A 80 -2.84 -6.52 -6.55
N ARG A 81 -3.45 -6.54 -7.74
CA ARG A 81 -4.30 -7.66 -8.18
C ARG A 81 -3.60 -9.02 -8.13
N SER A 82 -2.32 -9.09 -8.51
CA SER A 82 -1.58 -10.35 -8.51
C SER A 82 -1.33 -10.86 -7.10
N PHE A 83 -1.05 -9.94 -6.17
CA PHE A 83 -0.94 -10.26 -4.75
C PHE A 83 -2.29 -10.73 -4.19
N LEU A 84 -3.39 -10.02 -4.49
CA LEU A 84 -4.74 -10.41 -4.06
C LEU A 84 -5.13 -11.80 -4.58
N CYS A 85 -4.73 -12.18 -5.80
CA CYS A 85 -4.93 -13.54 -6.32
C CYS A 85 -4.17 -14.60 -5.51
N VAL A 86 -2.91 -14.32 -5.14
CA VAL A 86 -2.12 -15.23 -4.29
C VAL A 86 -2.74 -15.35 -2.90
N MET A 87 -3.16 -14.22 -2.31
CA MET A 87 -3.86 -14.19 -1.04
C MET A 87 -5.18 -14.97 -1.09
N ALA A 88 -5.98 -14.78 -2.14
CA ALA A 88 -7.25 -15.51 -2.32
C ALA A 88 -7.05 -17.02 -2.45
N LEU A 89 -6.04 -17.46 -3.21
CA LEU A 89 -5.67 -18.87 -3.31
C LEU A 89 -5.29 -19.45 -1.94
N LEU A 90 -4.51 -18.69 -1.17
CA LEU A 90 -4.06 -19.10 0.14
C LEU A 90 -5.24 -19.19 1.13
N VAL A 91 -6.09 -18.16 1.19
CA VAL A 91 -7.31 -18.15 2.01
C VAL A 91 -8.24 -19.30 1.63
N ALA A 92 -8.39 -19.61 0.34
CA ALA A 92 -9.17 -20.77 -0.11
C ALA A 92 -8.59 -22.11 0.39
N GLY A 93 -7.25 -22.27 0.34
CA GLY A 93 -6.57 -23.43 0.89
C GLY A 93 -6.77 -23.59 2.40
N LEU A 94 -6.66 -22.48 3.15
CA LEU A 94 -6.91 -22.46 4.59
C LEU A 94 -8.37 -22.74 4.93
N THR A 95 -9.29 -22.13 4.18
CA THR A 95 -10.73 -22.38 4.29
C THR A 95 -11.05 -23.86 4.12
N HIS A 96 -10.46 -24.50 3.11
CA HIS A 96 -10.64 -25.93 2.90
C HIS A 96 -10.09 -26.75 4.07
N GLY A 97 -8.89 -26.44 4.57
CA GLY A 97 -8.31 -27.10 5.75
C GLY A 97 -9.20 -26.98 6.99
N TRP A 98 -9.72 -25.77 7.26
CA TRP A 98 -10.62 -25.51 8.37
C TRP A 98 -11.98 -26.19 8.21
N PHE A 99 -12.53 -26.19 7.00
CA PHE A 99 -13.77 -26.89 6.68
C PHE A 99 -13.66 -28.41 6.93
N VAL A 100 -12.53 -29.03 6.57
CA VAL A 100 -12.27 -30.45 6.87
C VAL A 100 -12.21 -30.70 8.38
N LEU A 101 -11.58 -29.79 9.14
CA LEU A 101 -11.54 -29.89 10.61
C LEU A 101 -12.95 -29.75 11.22
N ALA A 102 -13.72 -28.75 10.78
CA ALA A 102 -15.07 -28.47 11.25
C ALA A 102 -16.09 -29.57 10.86
N THR A 103 -15.90 -30.24 9.73
CA THR A 103 -16.76 -31.37 9.32
C THR A 103 -16.49 -32.63 10.13
N ARG A 104 -15.25 -32.85 10.58
CA ARG A 104 -14.90 -33.98 11.45
C ARG A 104 -15.51 -33.85 12.85
N TYR A 105 -15.66 -32.63 13.34
CA TYR A 105 -16.16 -32.30 14.67
C TYR A 105 -17.38 -31.37 14.58
N PRO A 106 -18.55 -31.89 14.19
CA PRO A 106 -19.73 -31.06 13.90
C PRO A 106 -20.30 -30.36 15.13
N ASN A 107 -19.97 -30.83 16.34
CA ASN A 107 -20.45 -30.26 17.60
C ASN A 107 -19.51 -29.20 18.17
N ALA A 108 -18.35 -28.99 17.57
CA ALA A 108 -17.36 -28.05 18.06
C ALA A 108 -17.64 -26.63 17.56
N HIS A 109 -17.38 -25.63 18.39
CA HIS A 109 -17.64 -24.22 18.12
C HIS A 109 -16.62 -23.56 17.15
N PHE A 110 -16.16 -24.28 16.13
CA PHE A 110 -15.15 -23.79 15.17
C PHE A 110 -15.66 -22.69 14.23
N LEU A 111 -16.97 -22.50 14.13
CA LEU A 111 -17.63 -21.65 13.14
C LEU A 111 -18.65 -20.72 13.80
N GLN A 112 -18.35 -20.23 15.00
CA GLN A 112 -19.15 -19.19 15.66
C GLN A 112 -19.16 -17.93 14.79
N GLN A 113 -20.14 -17.86 13.90
CA GLN A 113 -20.74 -16.61 13.49
C GLN A 113 -21.42 -16.08 14.76
N GLU A 114 -21.13 -14.82 15.12
CA GLU A 114 -21.62 -14.12 16.33
C GLU A 114 -22.83 -14.82 16.94
N ASP A 115 -22.63 -15.42 18.12
CA ASP A 115 -23.62 -16.28 18.74
C ASP A 115 -25.01 -15.65 18.64
N ALA A 116 -25.96 -16.40 18.10
CA ALA A 116 -27.35 -16.01 18.23
C ALA A 116 -27.65 -16.00 19.73
N ILE A 117 -27.68 -14.80 20.31
CA ILE A 117 -28.04 -14.61 21.70
C ILE A 117 -29.53 -14.90 21.78
N SER A 118 -29.88 -16.14 22.12
CA SER A 118 -31.26 -16.47 22.43
C SER A 118 -31.49 -16.07 23.88
N CYS A 119 -32.30 -15.04 24.11
CA CYS A 119 -32.81 -14.73 25.43
C CYS A 119 -34.19 -15.40 25.56
N ALA A 120 -34.24 -16.46 26.34
CA ALA A 120 -35.51 -17.08 26.72
C ALA A 120 -35.92 -16.57 28.11
N GLN A 121 -37.18 -16.16 28.24
CA GLN A 121 -37.75 -15.83 29.54
C GLN A 121 -38.28 -17.10 30.18
N ASP A 122 -37.71 -17.47 31.33
CA ASP A 122 -38.20 -18.61 32.10
C ASP A 122 -39.48 -18.21 32.88
N SER A 123 -40.23 -19.21 33.35
CA SER A 123 -41.39 -19.13 34.22
C SER A 123 -41.18 -18.28 35.49
N SER A 124 -39.94 -18.13 35.94
CA SER A 124 -39.50 -17.23 37.01
C SER A 124 -39.37 -15.76 36.62
N GLN A 125 -39.71 -15.39 35.37
CA GLN A 125 -39.45 -14.08 34.75
C GLN A 125 -37.97 -13.68 34.64
N THR A 126 -37.03 -14.58 34.91
CA THR A 126 -35.61 -14.33 34.67
C THR A 126 -35.29 -14.55 33.19
N MET A 127 -34.70 -13.54 32.54
CA MET A 127 -34.17 -13.70 31.18
C MET A 127 -32.84 -14.44 31.25
N HIS A 128 -32.80 -15.65 30.70
CA HIS A 128 -31.57 -16.38 30.47
C HIS A 128 -31.16 -16.19 29.02
N CYS A 129 -30.10 -15.41 28.82
CA CYS A 129 -29.45 -15.24 27.53
C CYS A 129 -28.28 -16.23 27.47
N GLY A 130 -28.29 -17.11 26.48
CA GLY A 130 -27.21 -18.04 26.22
C GLY A 130 -26.84 -18.01 24.74
N SER A 131 -25.58 -18.31 24.44
CA SER A 131 -25.16 -18.63 23.09
C SER A 131 -25.70 -19.99 22.70
N GLN A 132 -26.45 -20.06 21.61
CA GLN A 132 -26.82 -21.34 21.00
C GLN A 132 -25.83 -21.69 19.91
N ALA A 133 -25.31 -22.91 19.94
CA ALA A 133 -24.49 -23.43 18.84
C ALA A 133 -25.32 -23.41 17.55
N GLN A 134 -24.82 -22.74 16.51
CA GLN A 134 -25.50 -22.70 15.23
C GLN A 134 -25.33 -24.05 14.51
N GLU A 135 -26.41 -24.79 14.36
CA GLU A 135 -26.42 -26.02 13.58
C GLU A 135 -26.51 -25.68 12.08
N PHE A 136 -25.44 -25.97 11.34
CA PHE A 136 -25.42 -25.83 9.88
C PHE A 136 -26.08 -27.04 9.23
N GLN A 137 -27.23 -26.84 8.59
CA GLN A 137 -27.95 -27.90 7.87
C GLN A 137 -27.26 -28.28 6.55
N HIS A 138 -26.71 -27.29 5.83
CA HIS A 138 -26.08 -27.52 4.54
C HIS A 138 -24.55 -27.41 4.60
N PRO A 139 -23.82 -28.26 3.85
CA PRO A 139 -22.36 -28.20 3.79
C PRO A 139 -21.84 -26.89 3.20
N LEU A 140 -22.63 -26.25 2.32
CA LEU A 140 -22.29 -24.97 1.71
C LEU A 140 -22.29 -23.84 2.75
N ASP A 141 -23.26 -23.81 3.66
CA ASP A 141 -23.32 -22.81 4.74
C ASP A 141 -22.12 -22.96 5.67
N ARG A 142 -21.76 -24.20 5.99
CA ARG A 142 -20.57 -24.52 6.78
C ARG A 142 -19.28 -24.09 6.08
N PHE A 143 -19.18 -24.29 4.76
CA PHE A 143 -18.04 -23.84 3.97
C PHE A 143 -17.95 -22.31 3.91
N LEU A 144 -19.08 -21.62 3.70
CA LEU A 144 -19.14 -20.15 3.69
C LEU A 144 -18.79 -19.56 5.05
N ALA A 145 -19.28 -20.16 6.14
CA ALA A 145 -18.89 -19.78 7.50
C ALA A 145 -17.38 -19.95 7.71
N ALA A 146 -16.80 -21.07 7.25
CA ALA A 146 -15.35 -21.30 7.32
C ALA A 146 -14.57 -20.27 6.49
N PHE A 147 -15.08 -19.92 5.31
CA PHE A 147 -14.48 -18.92 4.43
C PHE A 147 -14.48 -17.54 5.09
N LEU A 148 -15.64 -17.09 5.58
CA LEU A 148 -15.77 -15.79 6.25
C LEU A 148 -14.91 -15.73 7.51
N PHE A 149 -14.86 -16.81 8.28
CA PHE A 149 -13.99 -16.93 9.44
C PHE A 149 -12.51 -16.78 9.06
N MET A 150 -12.07 -17.49 8.02
CA MET A 150 -10.69 -17.41 7.52
C MET A 150 -10.36 -16.02 6.96
N VAL A 151 -11.29 -15.37 6.25
CA VAL A 151 -11.11 -13.98 5.79
C VAL A 151 -10.97 -13.03 6.99
N ARG A 152 -11.86 -13.13 7.98
CA ARG A 152 -11.84 -12.30 9.20
C ARG A 152 -10.52 -12.47 9.96
N MET A 153 -10.10 -13.71 10.17
CA MET A 153 -8.83 -14.03 10.83
C MET A 153 -7.61 -13.51 10.06
N THR A 154 -7.51 -13.84 8.77
CA THR A 154 -6.30 -13.54 7.98
C THR A 154 -6.17 -12.08 7.57
N THR A 155 -7.28 -11.38 7.34
CA THR A 155 -7.27 -10.00 6.82
C THR A 155 -7.50 -8.95 7.89
N LEU A 156 -8.35 -9.23 8.89
CA LEU A 156 -8.66 -8.28 9.96
C LEU A 156 -7.86 -8.54 11.23
N GLY A 157 -7.24 -9.72 11.37
CA GLY A 157 -6.58 -10.13 12.61
C GLY A 157 -7.58 -10.22 13.77
N ASP A 158 -8.85 -10.51 13.46
CA ASP A 158 -9.89 -10.61 14.46
C ASP A 158 -10.05 -12.07 14.88
N PHE A 159 -9.66 -12.32 16.13
CA PHE A 159 -9.46 -13.63 16.70
C PHE A 159 -10.47 -13.86 17.84
N PRO A 160 -11.55 -14.62 17.60
CA PRO A 160 -12.36 -15.09 18.71
C PRO A 160 -11.56 -16.16 19.46
N GLY A 161 -10.87 -15.78 20.53
CA GLY A 161 -10.09 -16.70 21.36
C GLY A 161 -10.91 -17.90 21.84
N ASP A 162 -12.21 -17.68 22.02
CA ASP A 162 -13.19 -18.70 22.41
C ASP A 162 -13.36 -19.79 21.34
N ALA A 163 -13.24 -19.49 20.05
CA ALA A 163 -13.36 -20.48 18.98
C ALA A 163 -12.26 -21.56 19.04
N PHE A 164 -11.10 -21.23 19.61
CA PHE A 164 -9.98 -22.16 19.79
C PHE A 164 -9.98 -22.83 21.16
N ALA A 165 -10.45 -22.14 22.21
CA ALA A 165 -10.58 -22.69 23.55
C ALA A 165 -11.77 -23.67 23.65
N LEU A 166 -12.86 -23.41 22.92
CA LEU A 166 -14.09 -24.21 22.88
C LEU A 166 -14.14 -25.16 21.67
N ALA A 167 -13.01 -25.35 20.98
CA ALA A 167 -12.85 -26.29 19.88
C ALA A 167 -13.30 -27.73 20.20
N ASP A 168 -13.46 -28.07 21.47
CA ASP A 168 -13.95 -29.38 21.90
C ASP A 168 -15.06 -29.31 22.96
N TYR A 169 -15.64 -28.12 23.17
CA TYR A 169 -16.77 -27.97 24.07
C TYR A 169 -18.05 -28.16 23.25
N SER A 170 -18.78 -29.27 23.39
CA SER A 170 -20.06 -29.43 22.68
C SER A 170 -21.24 -28.70 23.35
N GLY A 171 -20.97 -27.91 24.40
CA GLY A 171 -22.01 -27.32 25.24
C GLY A 171 -22.69 -28.33 26.19
N LYS A 172 -22.31 -29.61 26.16
CA LYS A 172 -22.86 -30.62 27.08
C LYS A 172 -22.19 -30.52 28.45
N PRO A 173 -22.95 -30.65 29.55
CA PRO A 173 -22.46 -30.39 30.91
C PRO A 173 -21.35 -31.32 31.42
N ASN A 174 -20.94 -32.34 30.65
CA ASN A 174 -19.90 -33.30 31.00
C ASN A 174 -18.86 -33.50 29.88
N ASP A 175 -18.78 -32.61 28.90
CA ASP A 175 -17.78 -32.72 27.84
C ASP A 175 -16.47 -32.07 28.30
N GLU A 176 -15.44 -32.89 28.52
CA GLU A 176 -14.09 -32.40 28.79
C GLU A 176 -13.38 -32.11 27.47
N PRO A 177 -12.69 -30.96 27.34
CA PRO A 177 -12.01 -30.65 26.11
C PRO A 177 -10.85 -31.62 25.87
N GLY A 178 -10.93 -32.37 24.78
CA GLY A 178 -9.89 -33.27 24.33
C GLY A 178 -8.70 -32.50 23.77
N LEU A 179 -7.52 -32.75 24.33
CA LEU A 179 -6.26 -32.19 23.84
C LEU A 179 -6.00 -32.52 22.35
N ALA A 180 -6.56 -33.63 21.85
CA ALA A 180 -6.34 -34.13 20.50
C ALA A 180 -6.96 -33.26 19.39
N THR A 181 -8.02 -32.51 19.67
CA THR A 181 -8.73 -31.62 18.73
C THR A 181 -8.20 -30.20 18.81
N ALA A 182 -7.96 -29.72 20.03
CA ALA A 182 -7.46 -28.38 20.31
C ALA A 182 -6.04 -28.18 19.77
N LEU A 183 -5.16 -29.17 19.92
CA LEU A 183 -3.76 -29.04 19.49
C LEU A 183 -3.62 -28.79 17.97
N PRO A 184 -4.24 -29.57 17.06
CA PRO A 184 -4.24 -29.27 15.63
C PRO A 184 -4.82 -27.89 15.29
N ALA A 185 -5.90 -27.47 15.96
CA ALA A 185 -6.51 -26.16 15.73
C ALA A 185 -5.55 -25.01 16.11
N TRP A 186 -4.87 -25.12 17.25
CA TRP A 186 -3.85 -24.17 17.70
C TRP A 186 -2.63 -24.14 16.79
N LEU A 187 -2.14 -25.30 16.32
CA LEU A 187 -1.03 -25.35 15.38
C LEU A 187 -1.40 -24.72 14.03
N PHE A 188 -2.61 -24.97 13.55
CA PHE A 188 -3.14 -24.36 12.33
C PHE A 188 -3.26 -22.84 12.48
N PHE A 189 -3.76 -22.38 13.62
CA PHE A 189 -3.84 -20.96 13.97
C PHE A 189 -2.48 -20.27 13.96
N ILE A 190 -1.50 -20.79 14.71
CA ILE A 190 -0.14 -20.21 14.76
C ILE A 190 0.49 -20.17 13.36
N PHE A 191 0.28 -21.22 12.57
CA PHE A 191 0.76 -21.26 11.19
C PHE A 191 0.11 -20.18 10.33
N ILE A 192 -1.20 -19.99 10.42
CA ILE A 192 -1.93 -18.95 9.70
C ILE A 192 -1.45 -17.56 10.11
N ASP A 193 -1.33 -17.27 11.39
CA ASP A 193 -0.98 -15.93 11.86
C ASP A 193 0.44 -15.56 11.43
N VAL A 194 1.39 -16.45 11.65
CA VAL A 194 2.78 -16.19 11.24
C VAL A 194 2.88 -16.09 9.72
N PHE A 195 2.26 -17.01 8.97
CA PHE A 195 2.43 -17.03 7.52
C PHE A 195 1.60 -15.96 6.80
N CYS A 196 0.33 -15.78 7.18
CA CYS A 196 -0.59 -14.89 6.49
C CYS A 196 -0.46 -13.47 7.03
N VAL A 197 -0.60 -13.28 8.34
CA VAL A 197 -0.61 -11.94 8.91
C VAL A 197 0.80 -11.36 8.89
N VAL A 198 1.83 -12.09 9.34
CA VAL A 198 3.18 -11.52 9.38
C VAL A 198 3.84 -11.50 8.00
N LEU A 199 3.88 -12.62 7.25
CA LEU A 199 4.60 -12.62 5.97
C LEU A 199 3.84 -11.90 4.85
N LEU A 200 2.54 -12.17 4.65
CA LEU A 200 1.82 -11.53 3.55
C LEU A 200 1.61 -10.04 3.76
N LEU A 201 1.39 -9.57 5.00
CA LEU A 201 1.27 -8.13 5.25
C LEU A 201 2.61 -7.41 5.02
N ASN A 202 3.73 -7.98 5.47
CA ASN A 202 5.05 -7.41 5.21
C ASN A 202 5.39 -7.41 3.71
N LEU A 203 5.03 -8.48 2.99
CA LEU A 203 5.20 -8.54 1.54
C LEU A 203 4.31 -7.52 0.82
N LEU A 204 3.06 -7.33 1.28
CA LEU A 204 2.15 -6.34 0.74
C LEU A 204 2.73 -4.93 0.93
N ILE A 205 3.23 -4.60 2.12
CA ILE A 205 3.85 -3.29 2.38
C ILE A 205 5.05 -3.07 1.46
N ALA A 206 5.89 -4.08 1.24
CA ALA A 206 7.02 -3.99 0.31
C ALA A 206 6.57 -3.73 -1.13
N ILE A 207 5.57 -4.47 -1.61
CA ILE A 207 5.00 -4.27 -2.96
C ILE A 207 4.36 -2.90 -3.10
N ILE A 208 3.65 -2.42 -2.07
CA ILE A 208 3.05 -1.08 -2.05
C ILE A 208 4.13 -0.01 -2.09
N GLY A 209 5.23 -0.17 -1.35
CA GLY A 209 6.35 0.77 -1.36
C GLY A 209 6.93 0.96 -2.77
N ASP A 210 7.29 -0.14 -3.43
CA ASP A 210 7.88 -0.09 -4.77
C ASP A 210 6.89 0.41 -5.84
N SER A 211 5.63 -0.02 -5.74
CA SER A 211 4.59 0.39 -6.69
C SER A 211 4.18 1.85 -6.52
N HIS A 212 4.21 2.39 -5.30
CA HIS A 212 3.84 3.76 -5.00
C HIS A 212 4.76 4.77 -5.68
N ASP A 213 6.07 4.55 -5.65
CA ASP A 213 7.04 5.44 -6.29
C ASP A 213 6.88 5.45 -7.82
N ALA A 214 6.66 4.28 -8.41
CA ALA A 214 6.35 4.16 -9.83
C ALA A 214 5.00 4.82 -10.18
N ALA A 215 3.99 4.66 -9.32
CA ALA A 215 2.66 5.21 -9.49
C ALA A 215 2.67 6.74 -9.40
N ILE A 216 3.44 7.36 -8.49
CA ILE A 216 3.57 8.82 -8.39
C ILE A 216 4.03 9.43 -9.72
N MET A 217 5.02 8.80 -10.37
CA MET A 217 5.58 9.30 -11.63
C MET A 217 4.57 9.20 -12.77
N ARG A 218 3.78 8.12 -12.83
CA ARG A 218 2.73 7.91 -13.84
C ARG A 218 1.48 8.75 -13.56
N ALA A 219 1.10 8.91 -12.31
CA ALA A 219 -0.12 9.61 -11.88
C ALA A 219 -0.14 11.05 -12.35
N LYS A 220 0.99 11.76 -12.33
CA LYS A 220 1.08 13.14 -12.85
C LYS A 220 0.81 13.24 -14.36
N ALA A 221 1.32 12.26 -15.13
CA ALA A 221 1.11 12.21 -16.57
C ALA A 221 -0.34 11.82 -16.91
N ASN A 222 -0.84 10.77 -16.25
CA ASN A 222 -2.21 10.29 -16.42
C ASN A 222 -3.23 11.35 -16.00
N PHE A 223 -3.02 12.04 -14.88
CA PHE A 223 -3.89 13.12 -14.42
C PHE A 223 -4.04 14.24 -15.46
N ARG A 224 -2.94 14.65 -16.11
CA ARG A 224 -3.02 15.68 -17.17
C ARG A 224 -3.81 15.18 -18.37
N ARG A 225 -3.61 13.92 -18.77
CA ARG A 225 -4.33 13.29 -19.87
C ARG A 225 -5.82 13.19 -19.56
N ASP A 226 -6.18 12.71 -18.38
CA ASP A 226 -7.56 12.55 -17.92
C ASP A 226 -8.27 13.90 -17.83
N ARG A 227 -7.61 14.91 -17.26
CA ARG A 227 -8.17 16.26 -17.18
C ARG A 227 -8.40 16.88 -18.56
N LEU A 228 -7.52 16.62 -19.52
CA LEU A 228 -7.73 17.05 -20.91
C LEU A 228 -8.91 16.32 -21.55
N CYS A 229 -9.03 15.00 -21.33
CA CYS A 229 -10.16 14.21 -21.82
C CYS A 229 -11.49 14.74 -21.27
N LEU A 230 -11.58 14.95 -19.95
CA LEU A 230 -12.76 15.53 -19.31
C LEU A 230 -13.08 16.94 -19.83
N SER A 231 -12.06 17.76 -20.07
CA SER A 231 -12.25 19.10 -20.62
C SER A 231 -12.75 19.06 -22.08
N MET A 232 -12.30 18.07 -22.86
CA MET A 232 -12.75 17.86 -24.23
C MET A 232 -14.18 17.34 -24.27
N GLU A 233 -14.54 16.38 -23.42
CA GLU A 233 -15.91 15.85 -23.29
C GLU A 233 -16.89 16.95 -22.88
N ALA A 234 -16.56 17.69 -21.81
CA ALA A 234 -17.36 18.84 -21.38
C ALA A 234 -17.47 19.92 -22.49
N GLY A 235 -16.41 20.12 -23.26
CA GLY A 235 -16.41 21.04 -24.41
C GLY A 235 -17.32 20.58 -25.55
N VAL A 236 -17.34 19.28 -25.86
CA VAL A 236 -18.20 18.70 -26.92
C VAL A 236 -19.67 18.82 -26.54
N ASP A 237 -20.03 18.55 -25.28
CA ASP A 237 -21.40 18.66 -24.80
C ASP A 237 -21.89 20.11 -24.85
N LEU A 238 -21.04 21.05 -24.43
CA LEU A 238 -21.32 22.47 -24.57
C LEU A 238 -21.51 22.87 -26.03
N THR A 239 -20.70 22.39 -26.98
CA THR A 239 -20.90 22.73 -28.40
C THR A 239 -22.16 22.12 -29.01
N THR A 240 -22.64 20.99 -28.48
CA THR A 240 -23.87 20.33 -28.95
C THR A 240 -25.10 21.04 -28.39
N ALA A 241 -25.12 21.34 -27.09
CA ALA A 241 -26.14 22.18 -26.46
C ALA A 241 -26.14 23.62 -27.01
N GLN A 242 -24.95 24.16 -27.32
CA GLN A 242 -24.79 25.50 -27.92
C GLN A 242 -25.09 25.51 -29.44
N LYS A 243 -25.03 24.37 -30.15
CA LYS A 243 -25.60 24.25 -31.50
C LYS A 243 -27.12 24.34 -31.47
N GLU A 244 -27.75 23.90 -30.38
CA GLU A 244 -29.18 24.06 -30.15
C GLU A 244 -29.54 25.51 -29.76
N HIS A 245 -28.66 26.21 -29.03
CA HIS A 245 -28.79 27.63 -28.72
C HIS A 245 -27.91 28.53 -29.61
N ARG A 246 -28.45 28.91 -30.79
CA ARG A 246 -27.92 29.96 -31.68
C ARG A 246 -27.33 31.16 -30.89
N TYR A 247 -26.06 31.47 -31.17
CA TYR A 247 -25.32 32.75 -31.08
C TYR A 247 -24.07 32.82 -30.17
N ARG A 248 -22.92 33.02 -30.86
CA ARG A 248 -21.76 33.90 -30.55
C ARG A 248 -21.05 33.81 -29.18
N ARG A 249 -19.86 33.19 -29.17
CA ARG A 249 -18.52 33.83 -29.12
C ARG A 249 -17.48 32.73 -28.90
N PHE A 250 -16.48 32.69 -29.78
CA PHE A 250 -15.45 31.65 -29.81
C PHE A 250 -14.54 31.72 -28.57
N LEU A 251 -14.50 30.64 -27.78
CA LEU A 251 -13.43 30.37 -26.82
C LEU A 251 -12.29 29.68 -27.56
N VAL A 252 -11.25 30.45 -27.90
CA VAL A 252 -10.03 29.92 -28.51
C VAL A 252 -9.15 29.35 -27.40
N PHE A 253 -9.21 28.03 -27.18
CA PHE A 253 -8.21 27.35 -26.38
C PHE A 253 -6.92 27.23 -27.19
N ARG A 254 -5.90 28.00 -26.80
CA ARG A 254 -4.55 27.88 -27.34
C ARG A 254 -3.86 26.68 -26.68
N ALA A 255 -4.06 25.48 -27.24
CA ALA A 255 -3.29 24.32 -26.83
C ALA A 255 -1.80 24.56 -27.15
N PRO A 256 -0.85 24.24 -26.26
CA PRO A 256 0.56 24.29 -26.58
C PRO A 256 0.85 23.31 -27.72
N THR A 257 1.50 23.81 -28.77
CA THR A 257 1.73 23.18 -30.09
C THR A 257 2.52 21.86 -30.07
N SER A 258 2.80 21.27 -28.90
CA SER A 258 3.64 20.07 -28.75
C SER A 258 2.87 18.77 -28.50
N MET A 259 1.53 18.77 -28.46
CA MET A 259 0.74 17.61 -28.00
C MET A 259 -0.43 17.21 -28.91
N LEU A 260 -0.31 17.43 -30.21
CA LEU A 260 -1.24 16.88 -31.20
C LEU A 260 -0.43 16.22 -32.30
N LEU A 261 -0.54 14.89 -32.41
CA LEU A 261 -0.57 14.09 -33.65
C LEU A 261 -0.23 12.62 -33.32
N THR A 262 -1.26 11.82 -33.06
CA THR A 262 -1.25 10.39 -33.42
C THR A 262 -1.69 10.28 -34.88
N THR A 263 -1.00 9.43 -35.62
CA THR A 263 -0.62 9.61 -37.03
C THR A 263 -1.52 8.96 -38.09
N ASP A 264 -2.72 8.49 -37.77
CA ASP A 264 -3.36 7.51 -38.67
C ASP A 264 -4.50 8.03 -39.55
N GLU A 265 -4.93 9.30 -39.42
CA GLU A 265 -6.05 9.87 -40.22
C GLU A 265 -5.63 10.86 -41.33
N TRP A 266 -4.35 11.09 -41.57
CA TRP A 266 -3.90 12.06 -42.60
C TRP A 266 -3.66 11.50 -44.00
N LYS A 267 -3.89 10.20 -44.23
CA LYS A 267 -3.58 9.55 -45.51
C LYS A 267 -4.43 9.99 -46.71
N ASP A 268 -5.55 10.69 -46.48
CA ASP A 268 -6.45 11.09 -47.57
C ASP A 268 -6.38 12.60 -47.93
N MET A 269 -5.41 13.35 -47.37
CA MET A 269 -5.17 14.75 -47.75
C MET A 269 -3.97 14.98 -48.68
N ASP A 270 -3.37 13.92 -49.22
CA ASP A 270 -2.18 13.97 -50.10
C ASP A 270 -2.47 14.44 -51.54
N GLY A 271 -3.53 15.24 -51.75
CA GLY A 271 -3.94 15.72 -53.07
C GLY A 271 -3.35 17.07 -53.51
N LYS A 272 -2.63 17.82 -52.65
CA LYS A 272 -2.07 19.11 -53.03
C LYS A 272 -0.66 19.31 -52.46
N ASN A 273 0.28 19.43 -53.39
CA ASN A 273 1.72 19.72 -53.22
C ASN A 273 2.01 21.03 -52.46
N GLY A 274 1.62 21.11 -51.19
CA GLY A 274 2.06 22.12 -50.24
C GLY A 274 3.01 21.46 -49.26
N SER A 275 4.31 21.58 -49.49
CA SER A 275 5.37 21.15 -48.58
C SER A 275 5.16 21.77 -47.20
N ALA A 276 4.59 21.00 -46.27
CA ALA A 276 4.58 21.38 -44.87
C ALA A 276 6.03 21.46 -44.37
N PRO A 277 6.43 22.56 -43.68
CA PRO A 277 7.79 22.70 -43.18
C PRO A 277 8.11 21.58 -42.19
N PRO A 278 9.34 21.03 -42.19
CA PRO A 278 9.72 19.93 -41.32
C PRO A 278 9.75 20.39 -39.85
N LEU A 279 8.64 20.24 -39.13
CA LEU A 279 8.52 20.58 -37.71
C LEU A 279 9.28 19.61 -36.76
N ARG A 280 10.13 18.73 -37.30
CA ARG A 280 10.66 17.54 -36.60
C ARG A 280 12.13 17.62 -36.19
N SER A 281 12.91 18.61 -36.65
CA SER A 281 14.35 18.71 -36.32
C SER A 281 14.65 19.41 -34.99
N ASP A 282 13.80 20.36 -34.56
CA ASP A 282 14.21 21.29 -33.50
C ASP A 282 13.93 20.76 -32.10
N ALA A 283 12.91 19.92 -31.93
CA ALA A 283 12.56 19.31 -30.64
C ALA A 283 13.58 18.23 -30.21
N THR A 284 14.12 17.46 -31.16
CA THR A 284 15.16 16.46 -30.87
C THR A 284 16.50 17.14 -30.59
N ALA A 285 16.84 18.20 -31.35
CA ALA A 285 18.05 18.99 -31.11
C ALA A 285 18.06 19.66 -29.72
N THR A 286 16.91 20.13 -29.24
CA THR A 286 16.80 20.73 -27.90
C THR A 286 16.91 19.69 -26.77
N TRP A 287 16.32 18.51 -26.93
CA TRP A 287 16.46 17.44 -25.94
C TRP A 287 17.89 16.90 -25.87
N GLU A 288 18.53 16.63 -27.00
CA GLU A 288 19.94 16.21 -27.02
C GLU A 288 20.86 17.27 -26.40
N GLY A 289 20.60 18.55 -26.66
CA GLY A 289 21.32 19.65 -26.04
C GLY A 289 21.22 19.65 -24.51
N ARG A 290 20.01 19.43 -23.97
CA ARG A 290 19.79 19.37 -22.51
C ARG A 290 20.43 18.13 -21.88
N VAL A 291 20.33 16.97 -22.53
CA VAL A 291 20.97 15.72 -22.07
C VAL A 291 22.49 15.87 -22.05
N ARG A 292 23.09 16.46 -23.09
CA ARG A 292 24.53 16.73 -23.10
C ARG A 292 24.94 17.76 -22.06
N ALA A 293 24.09 18.73 -21.75
CA ALA A 293 24.36 19.73 -20.72
C ALA A 293 24.35 19.11 -19.31
N THR A 294 23.38 18.26 -19.00
CA THR A 294 23.31 17.53 -17.72
C THR A 294 24.45 16.53 -17.59
N GLU A 295 24.79 15.80 -18.65
CA GLU A 295 25.94 14.88 -18.66
C GLU A 295 27.26 15.61 -18.36
N ARG A 296 27.46 16.81 -18.94
CA ARG A 296 28.63 17.65 -18.63
C ARG A 296 28.63 18.14 -17.19
N ALA A 297 27.46 18.50 -16.64
CA ALA A 297 27.35 18.95 -15.24
C ALA A 297 27.70 17.81 -14.27
N ILE A 298 27.12 16.62 -14.47
CA ILE A 298 27.43 15.42 -13.67
C ILE A 298 28.92 15.07 -13.77
N LYS A 299 29.49 15.07 -14.99
CA LYS A 299 30.91 14.78 -15.20
C LYS A 299 31.82 15.81 -14.52
N LYS A 300 31.37 17.06 -14.38
CA LYS A 300 32.08 18.10 -13.64
C LYS A 300 32.05 17.82 -12.14
N GLU A 301 30.89 17.50 -11.56
CA GLU A 301 30.76 17.16 -10.14
C GLU A 301 31.56 15.91 -9.76
N VAL A 302 31.50 14.85 -10.59
CA VAL A 302 32.31 13.63 -10.38
C VAL A 302 33.81 13.94 -10.36
N ARG A 303 34.28 14.87 -11.21
CA ARG A 303 35.69 15.31 -11.18
C ARG A 303 36.03 16.10 -9.92
N THR A 304 35.11 16.95 -9.45
CA THR A 304 35.29 17.71 -8.20
C THR A 304 35.39 16.76 -7.01
N LEU A 305 34.44 15.83 -6.87
CA LEU A 305 34.42 14.83 -5.80
C LEU A 305 35.67 13.95 -5.81
N ARG A 306 36.12 13.51 -6.99
CA ARG A 306 37.36 12.73 -7.12
C ARG A 306 38.59 13.53 -6.68
N GLY A 307 38.61 14.82 -6.97
CA GLY A 307 39.67 15.73 -6.51
C GLY A 307 39.67 15.92 -4.99
N GLU A 308 38.50 16.04 -4.37
CA GLU A 308 38.37 16.12 -2.91
C GLU A 308 38.81 14.82 -2.22
N LEU A 309 38.43 13.66 -2.79
CA LEU A 309 38.85 12.35 -2.29
C LEU A 309 40.38 12.21 -2.33
N SER A 310 41.02 12.61 -3.44
CA SER A 310 42.48 12.56 -3.60
C SER A 310 43.20 13.49 -2.61
N ARG A 311 42.62 14.65 -2.30
CA ARG A 311 43.16 15.57 -1.28
C ARG A 311 43.04 15.00 0.13
N LEU A 312 41.92 14.32 0.43
CA LEU A 312 41.74 13.65 1.72
C LEU A 312 42.74 12.51 1.90
N GLU A 313 42.94 11.70 0.86
CA GLU A 313 43.91 10.61 0.83
C GLU A 313 45.34 11.13 1.10
N GLY A 314 45.78 12.17 0.39
CA GLY A 314 47.09 12.78 0.64
C GLY A 314 47.24 13.43 2.03
N ARG A 315 46.17 13.98 2.62
CA ARG A 315 46.20 14.46 4.02
C ARG A 315 46.31 13.30 5.01
N LEU A 316 45.74 12.15 4.68
CA LEU A 316 45.79 10.95 5.51
C LEU A 316 47.21 10.36 5.48
N GLU A 317 47.79 10.20 4.29
CA GLU A 317 49.17 9.74 4.09
C GLU A 317 50.18 10.67 4.80
N GLY A 318 50.05 11.99 4.64
CA GLY A 318 50.93 12.94 5.32
C GLY A 318 50.78 12.95 6.85
N LYS A 319 49.61 12.59 7.39
CA LYS A 319 49.44 12.36 8.84
C LYS A 319 50.08 11.04 9.26
N LEU A 320 49.97 9.99 8.43
CA LEU A 320 50.57 8.68 8.68
C LEU A 320 52.10 8.78 8.75
N GLU A 321 52.73 9.50 7.83
CA GLU A 321 54.19 9.74 7.84
C GLU A 321 54.65 10.52 9.09
N LYS A 322 53.87 11.51 9.54
CA LYS A 322 54.17 12.25 10.78
C LYS A 322 54.08 11.36 12.02
N ILE A 323 53.11 10.44 12.05
CA ILE A 323 53.00 9.46 13.15
C ILE A 323 54.17 8.47 13.08
N SER A 324 54.49 7.95 11.90
CA SER A 324 55.61 7.03 11.70
C SER A 324 56.94 7.64 12.16
N SER A 325 57.27 8.85 11.70
CA SER A 325 58.49 9.56 12.11
C SER A 325 58.50 9.92 13.60
N GLY A 326 57.34 10.19 14.20
CA GLY A 326 57.20 10.38 15.64
C GLY A 326 57.52 9.12 16.44
N ILE A 327 57.10 7.95 15.95
CA ILE A 327 57.41 6.65 16.56
C ILE A 327 58.92 6.37 16.47
N ASP A 328 59.55 6.60 15.33
CA ASP A 328 61.00 6.38 15.16
C ASP A 328 61.83 7.27 16.09
N LYS A 329 61.39 8.52 16.29
CA LYS A 329 62.03 9.46 17.23
C LYS A 329 61.89 9.01 18.69
N LEU A 330 60.71 8.55 19.10
CA LEU A 330 60.51 8.00 20.44
C LEU A 330 61.30 6.71 20.67
N THR A 331 61.48 5.90 19.62
CA THR A 331 62.25 4.65 19.69
C THR A 331 63.75 4.93 19.84
N THR A 332 64.28 5.94 19.15
CA THR A 332 65.69 6.36 19.27
C THR A 332 65.98 7.08 20.59
N GLU A 333 65.09 7.96 21.06
CA GLU A 333 65.24 8.63 22.37
C GLU A 333 65.04 7.67 23.56
N GLY A 334 64.19 6.65 23.43
CA GLY A 334 64.00 5.60 24.44
C GLY A 334 65.19 4.65 24.59
N GLY A 335 65.99 4.45 23.54
CA GLY A 335 67.21 3.63 23.57
C GLY A 335 68.37 4.27 24.35
N ALA A 336 68.48 5.61 24.33
CA ALA A 336 69.58 6.33 24.99
C ALA A 336 69.40 6.50 26.51
N ARG A 337 68.21 6.18 27.05
CA ARG A 337 67.89 6.37 28.48
C ARG A 337 67.93 5.08 29.32
N ARG A 338 68.47 3.98 28.77
CA ARG A 338 68.52 2.66 29.43
C ARG A 338 69.91 2.18 29.84
N GLU A 339 70.92 3.04 29.82
CA GLU A 339 72.21 2.81 30.48
C GLU A 339 72.37 3.78 31.66
N GLY A 340 71.92 3.37 32.85
CA GLY A 340 72.14 4.15 34.08
C GLY A 340 70.96 4.08 35.04
N GLY A 341 70.84 2.96 35.76
CA GLY A 341 69.81 2.80 36.77
C GLY A 341 69.84 1.43 37.43
N ALA A 342 70.96 1.08 38.07
CA ALA A 342 70.95 0.13 39.17
C ALA A 342 70.25 0.81 40.36
N CYS A 343 69.22 0.16 40.92
CA CYS A 343 69.05 -0.07 42.36
C CYS A 343 67.62 -0.54 42.69
N ASP A 344 67.63 -1.54 43.57
CA ASP A 344 66.66 -1.88 44.61
C ASP A 344 65.38 -2.67 44.29
N ALA A 345 65.51 -3.94 44.67
CA ALA A 345 64.47 -4.88 44.99
C ALA A 345 63.68 -4.47 46.25
N HIS A 346 62.35 -4.46 46.12
CA HIS A 346 61.37 -4.87 47.13
C HIS A 346 60.08 -5.13 46.34
N GLY A 347 59.52 -6.34 46.35
CA GLY A 347 58.72 -6.84 47.47
C GLY A 347 57.28 -7.06 47.00
N ALA A 348 57.00 -8.30 46.58
CA ALA A 348 55.73 -8.99 46.45
C ALA A 348 54.39 -8.23 46.66
N ARG A 349 53.47 -8.33 45.69
CA ARG A 349 52.24 -9.13 45.86
C ARG A 349 51.51 -9.41 44.56
N ALA A 350 51.14 -10.67 44.43
CA ALA A 350 50.30 -11.24 43.39
C ALA A 350 48.83 -10.81 43.53
N SER A 351 48.16 -10.54 42.41
CA SER A 351 46.96 -11.29 42.04
C SER A 351 46.59 -11.05 40.56
N ARG A 352 46.74 -12.13 39.79
CA ARG A 352 46.09 -12.35 38.49
C ARG A 352 44.57 -12.26 38.60
N ARG A 353 43.92 -11.58 37.63
CA ARG A 353 42.84 -12.11 36.78
C ARG A 353 42.61 -11.12 35.63
N ARG A 354 43.10 -11.46 34.42
CA ARG A 354 42.31 -11.90 33.25
C ARG A 354 41.28 -10.83 32.82
N SER A 355 41.57 -10.04 31.80
CA SER A 355 41.53 -10.40 30.37
C SER A 355 40.09 -10.59 29.87
N SER A 356 39.51 -9.51 29.33
CA SER A 356 38.74 -9.46 28.07
C SER A 356 37.89 -8.17 28.05
N ARG A 357 38.45 -7.07 27.54
CA ARG A 357 37.66 -5.89 27.16
C ARG A 357 38.35 -5.08 26.08
N ILE A 358 38.58 -5.71 24.94
CA ILE A 358 38.78 -5.06 23.64
C ILE A 358 38.17 -6.02 22.63
N ASP A 359 37.00 -5.63 22.11
CA ASP A 359 36.49 -5.88 20.76
C ASP A 359 35.04 -5.40 20.75
N GLU A 360 34.85 -4.08 20.58
CA GLU A 360 33.63 -3.47 20.01
C GLU A 360 33.83 -1.96 19.91
N LEU A 361 34.58 -1.55 18.88
CA LEU A 361 34.59 -0.19 18.35
C LEU A 361 34.50 -0.27 16.83
N THR A 362 33.29 -0.53 16.32
CA THR A 362 32.84 -0.11 14.99
C THR A 362 31.33 -0.27 14.94
N GLU A 363 30.61 0.83 15.19
CA GLU A 363 29.37 1.27 14.51
C GLU A 363 28.65 2.32 15.38
N GLY A 364 29.24 3.52 15.40
CA GLY A 364 28.64 4.73 15.97
C GLY A 364 28.41 5.75 14.85
N GLY A 365 27.49 5.44 13.93
CA GLY A 365 27.02 6.35 12.90
C GLY A 365 25.99 7.33 13.46
N ALA A 366 26.46 8.50 13.89
CA ALA A 366 25.64 9.62 14.29
C ALA A 366 24.92 10.25 13.07
N GLY A 367 23.63 9.98 12.92
CA GLY A 367 22.71 10.76 12.09
C GLY A 367 22.02 11.82 12.96
N ARG A 368 22.62 13.01 13.03
CA ARG A 368 22.05 14.21 13.66
C ARG A 368 21.41 15.03 12.55
N GLU A 369 20.10 14.91 12.35
CA GLU A 369 19.34 15.82 11.49
C GLU A 369 19.06 17.12 12.26
N GLU A 370 19.71 18.20 11.81
CA GLU A 370 19.34 19.58 12.11
C GLU A 370 18.12 19.96 11.27
N GLY A 371 16.93 19.93 11.89
CA GLY A 371 15.73 20.58 11.37
C GLY A 371 15.60 21.98 11.98
N ALA A 372 16.16 22.98 11.31
CA ALA A 372 15.85 24.39 11.57
C ALA A 372 14.44 24.70 11.04
N GLY A 373 13.49 24.84 11.96
CA GLY A 373 12.12 25.29 11.68
C GLY A 373 11.87 26.62 12.38
N ASP A 374 11.85 27.69 11.58
CA ASP A 374 11.59 29.07 11.98
C ASP A 374 10.25 29.23 12.72
N ALA A 375 10.32 29.77 13.93
CA ALA A 375 9.17 30.25 14.69
C ALA A 375 9.02 31.76 14.49
N HIS A 376 8.09 32.16 13.64
CA HIS A 376 7.58 33.54 13.58
C HIS A 376 6.06 33.52 13.36
N GLY A 377 5.30 34.08 14.30
CA GLY A 377 3.86 34.25 14.12
C GLY A 377 3.11 34.65 15.38
N ALA A 378 3.30 35.89 15.81
CA ALA A 378 2.69 36.51 16.99
C ALA A 378 1.15 36.42 17.04
N ALA A 379 0.63 35.91 18.16
CA ALA A 379 -0.75 36.16 18.58
C ALA A 379 -0.81 37.48 19.37
N ARG A 380 -1.47 38.48 18.79
CA ARG A 380 -1.97 39.65 19.52
C ARG A 380 -3.39 39.35 19.99
N HIS A 381 -3.57 39.26 21.30
CA HIS A 381 -4.84 39.52 21.95
C HIS A 381 -5.03 41.05 22.07
N CYS A 382 -6.15 41.56 21.57
CA CYS A 382 -6.76 42.81 22.01
C CYS A 382 -8.28 42.69 21.86
N CYS A 383 -8.96 43.08 22.94
CA CYS A 383 -10.41 43.32 23.13
C CYS A 383 -11.35 42.12 23.05
#